data_AF-A0A3B9FHG2-F1
#
_entry.id   AF-A0A3B9FHG2-F1
#
_cell.length_a   1.000
_cell.length_b   1.000
_cell.length_c   1.000
_cell.angle_alpha   90.00
_cell.angle_beta   90.00
_cell.angle_gamma   90.00
#
_symmetry.space_group_name_H-M   'P 1'
#
loop_
_entity.id
_entity.type
_entity.pdbx_description
1 polymer ?
#
loop_
_entity_poly.entity_id
_entity_poly.type
_entity_poly.pdbx_seq_one_letter_code
_entity_poly.pdbx_strand_id
1 'polypeptide(L)' 'ANAFPLIEKTYGGANQTLHELRGDITPDAYADYAVKWAASGARIIGGCCGISPDHLRQVVARLNG' A
#
# COMPACT_ATOMS: atom_id res chain seq x y z
N ALA A 1 -2.73 -13.77 5.50
CA ALA A 1 -1.45 -14.03 4.80
C ALA A 1 -0.60 -12.78 4.90
N ASN A 2 0.45 -12.80 5.73
CA ASN A 2 1.52 -11.81 5.65
C ASN A 2 2.58 -12.49 4.79
N ALA A 3 2.75 -12.05 3.55
CA ALA A 3 3.52 -12.75 2.52
C ALA A 3 5.04 -12.59 2.70
N PHE A 4 5.54 -12.66 3.93
CA PHE A 4 6.96 -12.51 4.21
C PHE A 4 7.57 -13.85 4.62
N PRO A 5 8.68 -14.28 3.99
CA PRO A 5 9.47 -15.38 4.49
C PRO A 5 10.02 -15.06 5.89
N LEU A 6 10.46 -16.10 6.61
CA LEU A 6 11.14 -15.91 7.91
C LEU A 6 12.34 -14.99 7.72
N ILE A 7 12.34 -13.88 8.46
CA ILE A 7 13.38 -12.87 8.40
C ILE A 7 14.67 -13.47 9.00
N GLU A 8 15.75 -13.50 8.21
CA GLU A 8 17.06 -13.96 8.67
C GLU A 8 17.63 -13.05 9.78
N LYS A 9 18.47 -13.61 10.66
CA LYS A 9 19.09 -12.83 11.76
C LYS A 9 19.97 -11.67 11.31
N THR A 10 20.42 -11.70 10.05
CA THR A 10 21.23 -10.67 9.40
C THR A 10 20.38 -9.56 8.78
N TYR A 11 19.05 -9.68 8.79
CA TYR A 11 18.15 -8.65 8.28
C TYR A 11 18.23 -7.41 9.15
N GLY A 12 18.62 -6.29 8.54
CA GLY A 12 18.70 -4.99 9.21
C GLY A 12 17.35 -4.42 9.67
N GLY A 13 16.23 -5.09 9.43
CA GLY A 13 14.92 -4.51 9.70
C GLY A 13 14.52 -3.54 8.58
N ALA A 14 13.22 -3.26 8.51
CA ALA A 14 12.60 -2.58 7.38
C ALA A 14 13.10 -1.14 7.14
N ASN A 15 13.79 -0.52 8.11
CA ASN A 15 14.19 0.89 8.10
C ASN A 15 15.71 1.11 8.08
N GLN A 16 16.54 0.05 8.01
CA GLN A 16 18.00 0.22 8.02
C GLN A 16 18.59 0.61 6.66
N THR A 17 17.83 0.46 5.59
CA THR A 17 18.25 0.78 4.22
C THR A 17 17.18 1.56 3.48
N LEU A 18 17.59 2.54 2.67
CA LEU A 18 16.69 3.26 1.77
C LEU A 18 16.36 2.35 0.58
N HIS A 19 15.12 1.89 0.52
CA HIS A 19 14.59 1.18 -0.64
C HIS A 19 13.93 2.16 -1.60
N GLU A 20 14.16 1.98 -2.90
CA GLU A 20 13.45 2.75 -3.92
C GLU A 20 11.95 2.49 -3.84
N LEU A 21 11.17 3.53 -4.08
CA LEU A 21 9.72 3.39 -4.18
C LEU A 21 9.37 2.66 -5.47
N ARG A 22 8.40 1.76 -5.37
CA ARG A 22 7.86 1.06 -6.52
C ARG A 22 7.08 2.05 -7.41
N GLY A 23 7.57 2.29 -8.62
CA GLY A 23 6.92 3.20 -9.57
C GLY A 23 5.60 2.69 -10.15
N ASP A 24 5.28 1.41 -9.97
CA ASP A 24 4.01 0.81 -10.41
C ASP A 24 2.85 1.07 -9.45
N ILE A 25 3.12 1.61 -8.26
CA ILE A 25 2.10 2.05 -7.31
C ILE A 25 1.75 3.51 -7.64
N THR A 26 0.99 3.70 -8.70
CA THR A 26 0.39 4.99 -9.06
C THR A 26 -0.89 5.25 -8.25
N PRO A 27 -1.41 6.49 -8.19
CA PRO A 27 -2.71 6.77 -7.57
C PRO A 27 -3.83 5.88 -8.08
N ASP A 28 -3.85 5.64 -9.40
CA ASP A 28 -4.83 4.75 -10.02
C ASP A 28 -4.60 3.29 -9.65
N ALA A 29 -3.38 2.76 -9.76
CA ALA A 29 -3.13 1.37 -9.43
C ALA A 29 -3.47 1.08 -7.95
N TYR A 30 -3.10 2.00 -7.05
CA TYR A 30 -3.39 1.87 -5.62
C TYR A 30 -4.89 1.87 -5.32
N ALA A 31 -5.67 2.73 -5.98
CA ALA A 31 -7.11 2.77 -5.79
C ALA A 31 -7.82 1.49 -6.29
N ASP A 32 -7.27 0.78 -7.28
CA ASP A 32 -7.85 -0.49 -7.75
C ASP A 32 -7.68 -1.59 -6.72
N TYR A 33 -6.53 -1.60 -6.03
CA TYR A 33 -6.33 -2.47 -4.88
C TYR A 33 -7.26 -2.09 -3.73
N ALA A 34 -7.45 -0.80 -3.46
CA ALA A 34 -8.32 -0.34 -2.38
C ALA A 34 -9.78 -0.79 -2.56
N VAL A 35 -10.32 -0.76 -3.79
CA VAL A 35 -11.66 -1.31 -4.09
C VAL A 35 -11.73 -2.80 -3.76
N LYS A 36 -10.71 -3.58 -4.15
CA LYS A 36 -10.65 -5.02 -3.84
C LYS A 36 -10.57 -5.28 -2.33
N TRP A 37 -9.79 -4.48 -1.60
CA TRP A 37 -9.69 -4.57 -0.14
C TRP A 37 -11.01 -4.24 0.54
N ALA A 38 -11.68 -3.17 0.12
CA ALA A 38 -12.99 -2.80 0.63
C ALA A 38 -14.03 -3.91 0.39
N ALA A 39 -14.06 -4.47 -0.83
CA ALA A 39 -14.90 -5.62 -1.17
C ALA A 39 -14.57 -6.89 -0.34
N SER A 40 -13.32 -7.01 0.11
CA SER A 40 -12.86 -8.09 1.00
C SER A 40 -13.13 -7.81 2.50
N GLY A 41 -13.79 -6.69 2.82
CA GLY A 41 -14.18 -6.33 4.19
C GLY A 41 -13.27 -5.33 4.90
N ALA A 42 -12.28 -4.73 4.22
CA ALA A 42 -11.48 -3.67 4.82
C ALA A 42 -12.35 -2.45 5.13
N ARG A 43 -12.26 -1.94 6.38
CA ARG A 43 -13.03 -0.78 6.86
C ARG A 43 -12.21 0.50 7.00
N ILE A 44 -10.88 0.36 6.98
CA ILE A 44 -9.92 1.47 7.07
C ILE A 44 -8.87 1.23 6.00
N ILE A 45 -8.67 2.20 5.12
CA ILE A 45 -7.67 2.18 4.05
C ILE A 45 -6.91 3.50 4.15
N GLY A 46 -5.58 3.42 4.22
CA GLY A 46 -4.68 4.55 4.37
C GLY A 46 -3.30 4.24 3.82
N GLY A 47 -2.38 5.20 3.88
CA GLY A 47 -1.05 5.10 3.28
C GLY A 47 0.08 4.87 4.28
N CYS A 48 1.20 4.33 3.78
CA CYS A 48 2.50 4.33 4.44
C CYS A 48 3.53 4.97 3.50
N CYS A 49 4.80 4.56 3.56
CA CYS A 49 5.86 5.03 2.67
C CYS A 49 5.46 4.87 1.19
N GLY A 50 5.58 5.97 0.43
CA GLY A 50 5.26 6.01 -1.01
C GLY A 50 3.81 6.28 -1.36
N ILE A 51 2.89 6.31 -0.39
CA ILE A 51 1.48 6.65 -0.63
C ILE A 51 1.26 8.13 -0.33
N SER A 52 1.04 8.92 -1.38
CA SER A 52 0.82 10.37 -1.30
C SER A 52 -0.66 10.73 -1.13
N PRO A 53 -1.00 12.01 -0.83
CA PRO A 53 -2.39 12.48 -0.83
C PRO A 53 -3.14 12.20 -2.13
N ASP A 54 -2.47 12.20 -3.27
CA ASP A 54 -3.08 11.94 -4.59
C ASP A 54 -3.63 10.52 -4.69
N HIS A 55 -2.93 9.56 -4.09
CA HIS A 55 -3.39 8.18 -3.99
C HIS A 55 -4.68 8.11 -3.18
N LEU A 56 -4.72 8.76 -2.02
CA LEU A 56 -5.89 8.76 -1.15
C LEU A 56 -7.08 9.49 -1.78
N ARG A 57 -6.84 10.59 -2.51
CA ARG A 57 -7.89 11.26 -3.30
C ARG A 57 -8.52 10.31 -4.32
N GLN A 58 -7.71 9.53 -5.02
CA GLN A 58 -8.20 8.57 -6.00
C GLN A 58 -8.93 7.39 -5.35
N VAL A 59 -8.47 6.92 -4.18
CA VAL A 59 -9.19 5.90 -3.38
C VAL A 59 -10.58 6.40 -2.98
N VAL A 60 -10.66 7.62 -2.45
CA VAL A 60 -11.94 8.25 -2.07
C VAL A 60 -12.85 8.40 -3.28
N ALA A 61 -12.31 8.85 -4.43
CA ALA A 61 -13.09 8.99 -5.66
C ALA A 61 -13.68 7.64 -6.13
N ARG A 62 -12.93 6.52 -6.03
CA ARG A 62 -13.41 5.20 -6.47
C ARG A 62 -14.33 4.49 -5.48
N LEU A 63 -14.21 4.76 -4.18
CA LEU A 63 -15.07 4.12 -3.17
C LEU A 63 -16.39 4.87 -2.95
N ASN A 64 -16.47 6.15 -3.34
CA ASN A 64 -17.67 6.97 -3.19
C ASN A 64 -18.48 7.14 -4.48
N GLY A 65 -18.01 6.62 -5.61
CA GLY A 65 -18.77 6.52 -6.86
C GLY A 65 -19.53 5.21 -6.93
#